data_AF-A0A6L5WKN4-F1
#
_entry.id   AF-A0A6L5WKN4-F1
#
_cell.length_a   1.000
_cell.length_b   1.000
_cell.length_c   1.000
_cell.angle_alpha   90.00
_cell.angle_beta   90.00
_cell.angle_gamma   90.00
#
_symmetry.space_group_name_H-M   'P 1'
#
loop_
_entity.id
_entity.type
_entity.pdbx_description
1 polymer ?
#
loop_
_entity_poly.entity_id
_entity_poly.type
_entity_poly.pdbx_seq_one_letter_code
_entity_poly.pdbx_strand_id
1 'polypeptide(L)' 'MVDENIVKKVCKELNLTYRQLGELIGYSEGRLKQLAITEPGEQVEKVCKLLLKVNELETELKKQNELKKLLKDFIS' A
#
# COMPACT_ATOMS: atom_id res chain seq x y z
N MET A 1 -8.43 18.20 -10.50
CA MET A 1 -8.81 17.10 -9.60
C MET A 1 -7.97 17.30 -8.35
N VAL A 2 -8.57 17.37 -7.16
CA VAL A 2 -7.81 17.56 -5.92
C VAL A 2 -7.00 16.28 -5.71
N ASP A 3 -5.68 16.38 -5.66
CA ASP A 3 -4.81 15.24 -5.38
C ASP A 3 -5.20 14.62 -4.04
N GLU A 4 -5.60 13.34 -4.06
CA GLU A 4 -6.02 12.62 -2.87
C GLU A 4 -4.82 12.45 -1.92
N ASN A 5 -5.01 12.81 -0.65
CA ASN A 5 -4.00 12.64 0.39
C ASN A 5 -3.46 11.21 0.42
N ILE A 6 -2.14 11.03 0.42
CA ILE A 6 -1.49 9.72 0.29
C ILE A 6 -1.89 8.73 1.40
N VAL A 7 -2.17 9.20 2.62
CA VAL A 7 -2.63 8.35 3.74
C VAL A 7 -3.99 7.74 3.41
N LYS A 8 -4.92 8.53 2.87
CA LYS A 8 -6.24 8.07 2.43
C LYS A 8 -6.11 7.08 1.27
N LYS A 9 -5.26 7.41 0.30
CA LYS A 9 -4.98 6.55 -0.85
C LYS A 9 -4.48 5.17 -0.43
N VAL A 10 -3.47 5.10 0.44
CA VAL A 10 -2.92 3.82 0.93
C VAL A 10 -3.97 3.01 1.69
N CYS A 11 -4.71 3.64 2.60
CA CYS A 11 -5.79 2.95 3.33
C CYS A 11 -6.84 2.35 2.39
N LYS A 12 -7.20 3.07 1.32
CA LYS A 12 -8.16 2.60 0.32
C LYS A 12 -7.60 1.48 -0.55
N GLU A 13 -6.41 1.66 -1.13
CA GLU A 13 -5.82 0.71 -2.09
C GLU A 13 -5.39 -0.60 -1.42
N LEU A 14 -4.91 -0.53 -0.18
CA LEU A 14 -4.47 -1.71 0.58
C LEU A 14 -5.53 -2.25 1.53
N ASN A 15 -6.74 -1.68 1.53
CA ASN A 15 -7.85 -2.03 2.43
C ASN A 15 -7.43 -2.04 3.92
N LEU A 16 -6.77 -0.96 4.35
CA LEU A 16 -6.27 -0.78 5.71
C LEU A 16 -7.07 0.27 6.46
N THR A 17 -7.34 0.02 7.73
CA THR A 17 -7.72 1.08 8.67
C THR A 17 -6.53 1.99 9.00
N TYR A 18 -6.78 3.21 9.46
CA TYR A 18 -5.71 4.09 9.94
C TYR A 18 -4.89 3.47 11.09
N ARG A 19 -5.51 2.64 11.93
CA ARG A 19 -4.81 1.91 12.98
C ARG A 19 -3.78 0.93 12.39
N GLN A 20 -4.21 0.10 11.44
CA GLN A 20 -3.33 -0.88 10.80
C GLN A 20 -2.20 -0.21 10.01
N LEU A 21 -2.51 0.86 9.27
CA LEU A 21 -1.45 1.63 8.61
C LEU A 21 -0.45 2.18 9.65
N GLY A 22 -0.93 2.70 10.78
CA GLY A 22 -0.10 3.21 11.87
C GLY A 22 0.83 2.16 12.45
N GLU A 23 0.33 0.95 12.68
CA GLU A 23 1.11 -0.20 13.13
C GLU A 23 2.21 -0.57 12.12
N LEU A 24 1.93 -0.49 10.81
CA LEU A 24 2.91 -0.79 9.76
C LEU A 24 4.02 0.26 9.66
N ILE A 25 3.70 1.54 9.88
CA ILE A 25 4.64 2.65 9.61
C ILE A 25 5.17 3.35 10.87
N GLY A 26 4.82 2.85 12.06
CA GLY A 26 5.32 3.35 13.34
C GLY A 26 4.65 4.64 13.82
N TYR A 27 3.37 4.83 13.51
CA TYR A 27 2.58 6.01 13.93
C TYR A 27 1.29 5.60 14.65
N SER A 28 0.78 6.48 15.52
CA SER A 28 -0.53 6.26 16.15
C SER A 28 -1.68 6.49 15.17
N GLU A 29 -2.81 5.83 15.39
CA GLU A 29 -4.04 6.03 14.61
C GLU A 29 -4.47 7.51 14.61
N GLY A 30 -4.40 8.18 15.77
CA GLY A 30 -4.74 9.59 15.91
C GLY A 30 -3.85 10.50 15.05
N ARG A 31 -2.55 10.21 14.99
CA ARG A 31 -1.62 10.96 14.12
C ARG A 31 -1.95 10.74 12.65
N LEU A 32 -2.29 9.53 12.22
CA LEU A 32 -2.67 9.28 10.83
C LEU A 32 -4.02 9.90 10.44
N LYS A 33 -5.00 9.90 11.34
CA LYS A 33 -6.27 10.63 11.11
C LYS A 33 -6.03 12.12 10.88
N GLN A 34 -5.13 12.73 11.67
CA GLN A 34 -4.74 14.12 11.46
C GLN A 34 -4.06 14.32 10.11
N LEU A 35 -3.05 13.50 9.79
CA LEU A 35 -2.31 13.58 8.52
C LEU A 35 -3.14 13.25 7.29
N ALA A 36 -4.28 12.56 7.43
CA ALA A 36 -5.23 12.33 6.35
C ALA A 36 -6.07 13.58 6.00
N ILE A 37 -6.14 14.55 6.91
CA ILE A 37 -6.85 15.83 6.75
C ILE A 37 -5.86 16.93 6.37
N THR A 38 -4.67 16.94 7.00
CA THR A 38 -3.60 17.90 6.75
C THR A 38 -2.62 17.39 5.71
N GLU A 39 -1.52 18.11 5.50
CA GLU A 39 -0.42 17.66 4.67
C GLU A 39 0.44 16.62 5.41
N PRO A 40 0.69 15.44 4.82
CA PRO A 40 1.62 14.46 5.36
C PRO A 40 3.06 14.97 5.19
N GLY A 41 3.89 14.82 6.23
CA GLY A 41 5.31 15.12 6.12
C GLY A 41 6.03 14.14 5.18
N GLU A 42 7.21 14.55 4.68
CA GLU A 42 8.00 13.80 3.69
C GLU A 42 8.24 12.33 4.07
N GLN A 43 8.49 12.04 5.35
CA GLN A 43 8.70 10.67 5.84
C GLN A 43 7.46 9.80 5.62
N VAL A 44 6.27 10.29 6.00
CA VAL A 44 5.02 9.55 5.84
C VAL A 44 4.70 9.35 4.36
N GLU A 45 4.93 10.37 3.54
CA GLU A 45 4.77 10.22 2.10
C GLU A 45 5.67 9.12 1.51
N LYS A 46 6.96 9.13 1.84
CA LYS A 46 7.92 8.16 1.32
C LYS A 46 7.53 6.74 1.71
N VAL A 47 7.18 6.52 2.98
CA VAL A 47 6.79 5.19 3.45
C VAL A 47 5.47 4.74 2.82
N CYS A 48 4.48 5.62 2.70
CA CYS A 48 3.23 5.30 2.00
C CYS A 48 3.46 4.96 0.51
N LYS A 49 4.30 5.71 -0.20
CA LYS A 49 4.68 5.42 -1.59
C LYS A 49 5.40 4.06 -1.71
N LEU A 50 6.28 3.74 -0.75
CA LEU A 50 6.95 2.44 -0.69
C LEU A 50 5.97 1.28 -0.46
N LEU A 51 4.99 1.44 0.44
CA LEU A 51 3.96 0.41 0.68
C LEU A 51 3.14 0.11 -0.59
N LEU A 52 2.75 1.15 -1.34
CA LEU A 52 2.06 0.96 -2.62
C LEU A 52 2.94 0.22 -3.62
N LYS A 53 4.23 0.59 -3.71
CA LYS A 53 5.15 -0.07 -4.62
C LYS A 53 5.39 -1.54 -4.27
N VAL A 54 5.49 -1.87 -2.98
CA VAL A 54 5.60 -3.26 -2.51
C VAL A 54 4.37 -4.06 -2.93
N ASN A 55 3.17 -3.55 -2.67
CA ASN A 55 1.93 -4.24 -3.05
C ASN A 55 1.80 -4.44 -4.58
N GLU A 56 2.23 -3.46 -5.38
CA GLU A 56 2.30 -3.59 -6.84
C GLU A 56 3.25 -4.72 -7.26
N LEU A 57 4.47 -4.73 -6.71
CA LEU A 57 5.48 -5.75 -7.02
C LEU A 57 5.06 -7.15 -6.58
N GLU A 58 4.45 -7.28 -5.40
CA GLU A 58 3.90 -8.56 -4.92
C GLU A 58 2.77 -9.07 -5.82
N THR A 59 1.92 -8.17 -6.32
CA THR A 59 0.85 -8.51 -7.27
C THR A 59 1.43 -8.97 -8.60
N GLU A 60 2.45 -8.30 -9.12
CA GLU A 60 3.13 -8.70 -10.36
C GLU A 60 3.82 -10.06 -10.20
N LEU A 61 4.56 -10.24 -9.11
CA LEU A 61 5.23 -11.50 -8.79
C LEU A 61 4.22 -12.66 -8.69
N LYS A 62 3.07 -12.43 -8.05
CA LYS A 62 2.00 -13.42 -7.97
C LYS A 62 1.51 -13.83 -9.36
N LYS A 63 1.24 -12.87 -10.25
CA LYS A 63 0.81 -13.14 -11.64
C LYS A 63 1.86 -13.94 -12.41
N GLN A 64 3.14 -13.59 -12.27
CA GLN A 64 4.23 -14.33 -12.92
C GLN A 64 4.32 -15.77 -12.41
N ASN A 65 4.16 -15.99 -11.11
CA ASN A 65 4.15 -17.32 -10.51
C ASN A 65 2.94 -18.14 -10.94
N GLU A 66 1.76 -17.53 -11.04
CA GLU A 66 0.54 -18.16 -11.57
C GLU A 66 0.74 -18.59 -13.02
N LEU A 67 1.29 -17.73 -13.87
CA LEU A 67 1.62 -18.07 -15.26
C LEU A 67 2.61 -19.25 -15.33
N LYS A 68 3.69 -19.20 -14.54
CA LYS A 68 4.70 -20.26 -14.49
C LYS A 68 4.08 -21.60 -14.06
N LYS A 69 3.13 -21.57 -13.13
CA LYS A 69 2.39 -22.76 -12.69
C LYS A 69 1.53 -23.31 -13.82
N LEU A 70 0.70 -22.47 -14.45
CA LEU A 70 -0.15 -22.88 -15.56
C LEU A 70 0.65 -23.51 -16.72
N LEU A 71 1.80 -22.93 -17.06
CA LEU A 71 2.68 -23.49 -18.11
C LEU A 71 3.26 -24.85 -17.71
N LYS A 72 3.65 -25.04 -16.44
CA LYS A 72 4.13 -26.34 -15.95
C LYS A 72 3.03 -27.39 -15.98
N ASP A 73 1.83 -27.03 -15.53
CA ASP A 73 0.66 -27.90 -15.48
C ASP A 73 0.18 -28.27 -16.91
N PHE A 74 0.50 -27.46 -17.93
CA PHE A 74 0.15 -27.74 -19.33
C PHE A 74 1.16 -28.65 -20.06
N ILE A 75 2.44 -28.59 -19.68
CA ILE A 75 3.54 -29.32 -20.34
C ILE A 75 3.86 -30.64 -19.65
N SER A 76 3.43 -30.81 -18.39
CA SER A 76 3.62 -32.04 -17.58
C SER A 76 2.34 -32.87 -17.55
#